data_AF-J3HVB3-F1
#
_entry.id   AF-J3HVB3-F1
#
_cell.length_a   1.000
_cell.length_b   1.000
_cell.length_c   1.000
_cell.angle_alpha   90.00
_cell.angle_beta   90.00
_cell.angle_gamma   90.00
#
_symmetry.space_group_name_H-M   'P 1'
#
loop_
_entity.id
_entity.type
_entity.pdbx_description
1 polymer ?
#
loop_
_entity_poly.entity_id
_entity_poly.type
_entity_poly.pdbx_seq_one_letter_code
_entity_poly.pdbx_strand_id
1 'polypeptide(L)'
;MRFQDRPNAYRPQFVGSSFGRRFSGLLPWMFVVGIVVAIVLVFRHGANWPVPHGADGRSQDAEIILQQAGPADARRPVDVIRTIDGDTFLARLHQQGGRDLVARVRLRGIDAPEMKASCQEELDKAEAAADALRGLLREGGVTITNLGADKYGRVLADVATKRTANVSAALLAGGYARSYNGGHRDGWCARSWRFW
;
A
#
# COMPACT_ATOMS: atom_id res chain seq x y z
N MET A 1 -0.87 -15.86 -91.21
CA MET A 1 -2.27 -16.00 -90.79
C MET A 1 -2.41 -17.28 -89.97
N ARG A 2 -3.04 -17.18 -88.77
CA ARG A 2 -3.95 -18.12 -88.07
C ARG A 2 -3.76 -19.65 -88.24
N PHE A 3 -3.92 -20.54 -87.25
CA PHE A 3 -4.43 -20.53 -85.86
C PHE A 3 -4.36 -22.00 -85.34
N GLN A 4 -4.27 -22.18 -84.00
CA GLN A 4 -4.93 -23.23 -83.17
C GLN A 4 -4.61 -24.75 -83.39
N ASP A 5 -4.67 -25.67 -82.41
CA ASP A 5 -5.16 -25.67 -81.02
C ASP A 5 -4.60 -26.88 -80.20
N ARG A 6 -4.79 -26.81 -78.87
CA ARG A 6 -4.48 -27.72 -77.71
C ARG A 6 -5.35 -29.03 -77.68
N PRO A 7 -5.44 -29.90 -76.61
CA PRO A 7 -4.92 -29.83 -75.21
C PRO A 7 -4.45 -31.14 -74.47
N ASN A 8 -3.65 -30.90 -73.42
CA ASN A 8 -3.61 -31.44 -72.02
C ASN A 8 -4.07 -32.86 -71.63
N ALA A 9 -3.22 -33.51 -70.81
CA ALA A 9 -3.53 -33.89 -69.42
C ALA A 9 -2.24 -34.06 -68.58
N TYR A 10 -2.12 -33.36 -67.45
CA TYR A 10 -1.06 -33.56 -66.45
C TYR A 10 -1.73 -33.67 -65.06
N ARG A 11 -1.38 -34.71 -64.30
CA ARG A 11 -1.70 -34.88 -62.87
C ARG A 11 -0.39 -34.99 -62.09
N PRO A 12 -0.25 -34.32 -60.94
CA PRO A 12 1.04 -34.13 -60.27
C PRO A 12 1.42 -35.33 -59.39
N GLN A 13 2.71 -35.58 -59.30
CA GLN A 13 3.34 -36.51 -58.36
C GLN A 13 3.98 -35.71 -57.22
N PHE A 14 3.74 -36.11 -55.97
CA PHE A 14 4.53 -35.70 -54.82
C PHE A 14 4.98 -36.96 -54.07
N VAL A 15 6.25 -37.31 -54.19
CA VAL A 15 6.98 -38.14 -53.23
C VAL A 15 8.39 -37.55 -53.13
N GLY A 16 8.81 -37.32 -51.89
CA GLY A 16 9.91 -36.42 -51.54
C GLY A 16 11.31 -36.92 -51.87
N SER A 17 12.25 -35.99 -51.73
CA SER A 17 13.68 -36.28 -51.74
C SER A 17 14.39 -35.58 -50.59
N SER A 18 15.36 -36.32 -50.06
CA SER A 18 16.28 -35.98 -49.00
C SER A 18 17.36 -35.00 -49.46
N PHE A 19 17.54 -33.92 -48.73
CA PHE A 19 18.76 -33.09 -48.76
C PHE A 19 18.84 -32.45 -47.35
N GLY A 20 19.80 -32.74 -46.50
CA GLY A 20 21.24 -32.72 -46.71
C GLY A 20 21.79 -31.79 -45.62
N ARG A 21 22.38 -32.37 -44.57
CA ARG A 21 22.99 -31.68 -43.42
C ARG A 21 23.96 -30.60 -43.88
N ARG A 22 23.75 -29.31 -43.52
CA ARG A 22 24.77 -28.29 -43.15
C ARG A 22 24.07 -27.04 -42.55
N PHE A 23 24.35 -26.72 -41.28
CA PHE A 23 24.21 -25.45 -40.53
C PHE A 23 24.08 -25.83 -39.03
N SER A 24 25.10 -26.41 -38.40
CA SER A 24 26.29 -25.75 -37.84
C SER A 24 25.97 -24.65 -36.80
N GLY A 25 25.66 -25.08 -35.58
CA GLY A 25 26.43 -24.72 -34.37
C GLY A 25 26.36 -23.31 -33.74
N LEU A 26 25.77 -22.30 -34.39
CA LEU A 26 25.86 -20.90 -33.89
C LEU A 26 24.52 -20.21 -33.59
N LEU A 27 23.40 -20.83 -33.95
CA LEU A 27 22.06 -20.25 -33.72
C LEU A 27 21.55 -20.28 -32.26
N PRO A 28 21.87 -21.26 -31.39
CA PRO A 28 21.32 -21.24 -30.02
C PRO A 28 22.03 -20.23 -29.10
N TRP A 29 23.33 -20.00 -29.28
CA TRP A 29 24.10 -19.06 -28.44
C TRP A 29 23.74 -17.60 -28.70
N MET A 30 23.45 -17.23 -29.95
CA MET A 30 22.97 -15.88 -30.27
C MET A 30 21.66 -15.55 -29.56
N PHE A 31 20.78 -16.54 -29.36
CA PHE A 31 19.54 -16.36 -28.60
C PHE A 31 19.81 -16.16 -27.11
N VAL A 32 20.76 -16.91 -26.54
CA VAL A 32 21.18 -16.75 -25.13
C VAL A 32 21.86 -15.40 -24.91
N VAL A 33 22.77 -14.98 -25.79
CA VAL A 33 23.44 -13.67 -25.72
C VAL A 33 22.43 -12.54 -25.90
N GLY A 34 21.46 -12.68 -26.81
CA GLY A 34 20.36 -11.73 -26.97
C GLY A 34 19.52 -11.57 -25.70
N ILE A 35 19.17 -12.68 -25.03
CA ILE A 35 18.45 -12.67 -23.76
C ILE A 35 19.29 -12.03 -22.65
N VAL A 36 20.57 -12.38 -22.54
CA VAL A 36 21.46 -11.80 -21.52
C VAL A 36 21.67 -10.30 -21.74
N VAL A 37 21.86 -9.85 -22.98
CA VAL A 37 21.96 -8.43 -23.33
C VAL A 37 20.64 -7.70 -23.04
N ALA A 38 19.48 -8.31 -23.33
CA ALA A 38 18.18 -7.74 -22.99
C ALA A 38 17.99 -7.61 -21.46
N ILE A 39 18.35 -8.63 -20.67
CA ILE A 39 18.30 -8.58 -19.20
C ILE A 39 19.26 -7.51 -18.66
N VAL A 40 20.49 -7.44 -19.17
CA VAL A 40 21.49 -6.45 -18.75
C VAL A 40 21.07 -5.03 -19.15
N LEU A 41 20.45 -4.85 -20.31
CA LEU A 41 19.90 -3.55 -20.73
C LEU A 41 18.69 -3.15 -19.89
N VAL A 42 17.82 -4.09 -19.49
CA VAL A 42 16.72 -3.84 -18.52
C VAL A 42 17.24 -3.48 -17.14
N PHE A 43 18.38 -4.05 -16.72
CA PHE A 43 19.01 -3.72 -15.42
C PHE A 43 19.89 -2.46 -15.45
N ARG A 44 20.49 -2.08 -16.59
CA ARG A 44 21.34 -0.87 -16.71
C ARG A 44 20.60 0.38 -17.14
N HIS A 45 19.60 0.27 -18.02
CA HIS A 45 18.64 1.35 -18.24
C HIS A 45 17.53 1.15 -17.24
N GLY A 46 17.61 1.84 -16.11
CA GLY A 46 16.60 1.86 -15.03
C GLY A 46 15.21 2.22 -15.56
N ALA A 47 14.58 1.26 -16.21
CA ALA A 47 13.18 1.26 -16.51
C ALA A 47 12.51 1.05 -15.17
N ASN A 48 12.09 2.19 -14.63
CA ASN A 48 11.01 2.39 -13.68
C ASN A 48 9.78 1.58 -14.12
N TRP A 49 9.86 0.24 -14.00
CA TRP A 49 8.70 -0.62 -14.17
C TRP A 49 7.80 -0.28 -12.99
N PRO A 50 6.63 0.34 -13.20
CA PRO A 50 5.74 0.65 -12.11
C PRO A 50 5.08 -0.66 -11.75
N VAL A 51 5.77 -1.48 -10.96
CA VAL A 51 5.08 -2.41 -10.09
C VAL A 51 4.24 -1.50 -9.21
N PRO A 52 2.90 -1.58 -9.22
CA PRO A 52 2.08 -0.79 -8.31
C PRO A 52 2.33 -1.37 -6.92
N HIS A 53 3.40 -0.92 -6.28
CA HIS A 53 3.57 -1.13 -4.86
C HIS A 53 2.38 -0.40 -4.23
N GLY A 54 1.42 -1.13 -3.67
CA GLY A 54 0.21 -0.55 -3.07
C GLY A 54 0.46 0.47 -1.94
N ALA A 55 1.72 0.73 -1.60
CA ALA A 55 2.15 1.85 -0.78
C ALA A 55 2.04 3.21 -1.50
N ASP A 56 2.35 3.28 -2.81
CA ASP A 56 2.33 4.53 -3.57
C ASP A 56 0.90 5.05 -3.73
N GLY A 57 -0.05 4.17 -4.03
CA GLY A 57 -1.47 4.52 -4.14
C GLY A 57 -2.05 5.08 -2.84
N ARG A 58 -1.70 4.50 -1.68
CA ARG A 58 -2.17 5.01 -0.37
C ARG A 58 -1.58 6.36 0.00
N SER A 59 -0.34 6.60 -0.40
CA SER A 59 0.35 7.87 -0.17
C SER A 59 -0.27 8.96 -1.04
N GLN A 60 -0.61 8.64 -2.30
CA GLN A 60 -1.36 9.51 -3.20
C GLN A 60 -2.78 9.79 -2.68
N ASP A 61 -3.51 8.78 -2.19
CA ASP A 61 -4.84 8.95 -1.62
C ASP A 61 -4.81 9.86 -0.38
N ALA A 62 -3.81 9.69 0.50
CA ALA A 62 -3.61 10.56 1.66
C ALA A 62 -3.36 12.02 1.24
N GLU A 63 -2.54 12.24 0.21
CA GLU A 63 -2.28 13.57 -0.34
C GLU A 63 -3.55 14.20 -0.93
N ILE A 64 -4.36 13.44 -1.66
CA ILE A 64 -5.65 13.93 -2.19
C ILE A 64 -6.59 14.32 -1.04
N ILE A 65 -6.66 13.52 0.03
CA ILE A 65 -7.47 13.83 1.23
C ILE A 65 -7.00 15.14 1.88
N LEU A 66 -5.69 15.37 1.93
CA LEU A 66 -5.10 16.58 2.50
C LEU A 66 -5.32 17.82 1.62
N GLN A 67 -5.19 17.70 0.29
CA GLN A 67 -5.48 18.79 -0.64
C GLN A 67 -6.96 19.19 -0.64
N GLN A 68 -7.83 18.21 -0.41
CA GLN A 68 -9.25 18.44 -0.27
C GLN A 68 -9.65 18.83 1.15
N ALA A 69 -8.71 18.84 2.12
CA ALA A 69 -8.98 19.30 3.47
C ALA A 69 -9.37 20.78 3.40
N GLY A 70 -10.65 21.04 3.68
CA GLY A 70 -11.21 22.37 3.74
C GLY A 70 -10.78 23.08 5.02
N PRO A 71 -11.61 23.97 5.58
CA PRO A 71 -11.34 24.57 6.88
C PRO A 71 -10.98 23.51 7.93
N ALA A 72 -10.07 23.83 8.86
CA ALA A 72 -9.57 22.87 9.86
C ALA A 72 -10.70 22.21 10.69
N ASP A 73 -11.83 22.90 10.84
CA ASP A 73 -13.01 22.44 11.60
C ASP A 73 -14.00 21.59 10.79
N ALA A 74 -13.73 21.36 9.50
CA ALA A 74 -14.61 20.58 8.65
C ALA A 74 -14.61 19.10 9.06
N ARG A 75 -15.68 18.65 9.72
CA ARG A 75 -15.91 17.25 10.07
C ARG A 75 -16.20 16.43 8.82
N ARG A 76 -15.39 15.40 8.59
CA ARG A 76 -15.56 14.47 7.46
C ARG A 76 -15.94 13.09 7.98
N PRO A 77 -17.11 12.55 7.58
CA PRO A 77 -17.45 11.18 7.91
C PRO A 77 -16.50 10.23 7.20
N VAL A 78 -16.05 9.19 7.90
CA VAL A 78 -15.16 8.16 7.37
C VAL A 78 -15.64 6.79 7.79
N ASP A 79 -15.39 5.81 6.94
CA ASP A 79 -15.62 4.41 7.26
C ASP A 79 -14.33 3.76 7.72
N VAL A 80 -14.36 3.16 8.90
CA VAL A 80 -13.21 2.46 9.46
C VAL A 80 -13.12 1.08 8.82
N ILE A 81 -12.05 0.83 8.06
CA ILE A 81 -11.80 -0.48 7.46
C ILE A 81 -11.21 -1.42 8.50
N ARG A 82 -10.15 -0.99 9.20
CA ARG A 82 -9.49 -1.77 10.25
C ARG A 82 -8.60 -0.90 11.14
N THR A 83 -8.46 -1.29 12.40
CA THR A 83 -7.42 -0.77 13.31
C THR A 83 -6.09 -1.42 12.98
N ILE A 84 -5.00 -0.64 12.95
CA ILE A 84 -3.64 -1.16 12.72
C ILE A 84 -2.91 -1.24 14.05
N ASP A 85 -2.81 -0.11 14.75
CA ASP A 85 -2.11 0.06 16.03
C ASP A 85 -3.01 0.86 16.99
N GLY A 86 -2.59 1.05 18.25
CA GLY A 86 -3.38 1.80 19.25
C GLY A 86 -3.59 3.29 18.96
N ASP A 87 -2.92 3.85 17.94
CA ASP A 87 -3.08 5.24 17.50
C ASP A 87 -3.32 5.39 15.99
N THR A 88 -3.34 4.29 15.23
CA THR A 88 -3.39 4.32 13.77
C THR A 88 -4.44 3.34 13.24
N PHE A 89 -5.33 3.83 12.37
CA PHE A 89 -6.34 3.02 11.70
C PHE A 89 -6.42 3.32 10.21
N LEU A 90 -7.02 2.40 9.44
CA LEU A 90 -7.26 2.56 8.02
C LEU A 90 -8.69 3.09 7.82
N ALA A 91 -8.80 4.26 7.21
CA ALA A 91 -10.06 4.93 6.94
C ALA A 91 -10.35 4.98 5.44
N ARG A 92 -11.62 4.83 5.09
CA ARG A 92 -12.15 5.07 3.75
C ARG A 92 -12.94 6.37 3.76
N LEU A 93 -12.64 7.24 2.82
CA LEU A 93 -13.38 8.47 2.57
C LEU A 93 -14.09 8.36 1.23
N HIS A 94 -15.41 8.54 1.25
CA HIS A 94 -16.21 8.59 0.04
C HIS A 94 -16.12 9.98 -0.58
N GLN A 95 -15.46 10.09 -1.73
CA GLN A 95 -15.37 11.36 -2.45
C GLN A 95 -16.64 11.62 -3.28
N GLN A 96 -17.10 12.87 -3.29
CA GLN A 96 -18.10 13.37 -4.24
C GLN A 96 -17.50 13.20 -5.65
N GLY A 97 -17.96 12.21 -6.40
CA GLY A 97 -17.34 11.77 -7.66
C GLY A 97 -17.12 10.25 -7.77
N GLY A 98 -17.48 9.47 -6.74
CA GLY A 98 -17.55 8.01 -6.82
C GLY A 98 -16.23 7.27 -6.66
N ARG A 99 -15.15 7.97 -6.29
CA ARG A 99 -13.87 7.35 -5.91
C ARG A 99 -13.77 7.26 -4.39
N ASP A 100 -13.49 6.06 -3.91
CA ASP A 100 -13.19 5.81 -2.51
C ASP A 100 -11.69 6.02 -2.27
N LEU A 101 -11.33 6.95 -1.40
CA LEU A 101 -9.95 7.20 -1.01
C LEU A 101 -9.65 6.40 0.27
N VAL A 102 -8.53 5.68 0.30
CA VAL A 102 -8.16 4.87 1.46
C VAL A 102 -6.83 5.34 2.02
N ALA A 103 -6.85 5.88 3.24
CA ALA A 103 -5.65 6.39 3.90
C ALA A 103 -5.49 5.85 5.32
N ARG A 104 -4.23 5.83 5.77
CA ARG A 104 -3.89 5.55 7.17
C ARG A 104 -4.04 6.84 7.95
N VAL A 105 -4.91 6.84 8.95
CA VAL A 105 -5.15 7.98 9.83
C VAL A 105 -4.48 7.71 11.16
N ARG A 106 -3.59 8.61 11.58
CA ARG A 106 -2.98 8.63 12.91
C ARG A 106 -3.70 9.65 13.79
N LEU A 107 -4.02 9.24 15.00
CA LEU A 107 -4.61 10.09 16.03
C LEU A 107 -3.60 11.16 16.48
N ARG A 108 -4.03 12.41 16.48
CA ARG A 108 -3.22 13.55 16.92
C ARG A 108 -3.07 13.57 18.45
N GLY A 109 -1.90 14.02 18.89
CA GLY A 109 -1.59 14.30 20.30
C GLY A 109 -1.32 13.07 21.16
N ILE A 110 -1.30 11.88 20.58
CA ILE A 110 -1.06 10.63 21.31
C ILE A 110 0.04 9.79 20.67
N ASP A 111 0.65 8.97 21.51
CA ASP A 111 1.52 7.88 21.12
C ASP A 111 1.02 6.61 21.80
N ALA A 112 0.78 5.59 21.00
CA ALA A 112 0.38 4.27 21.49
C ALA A 112 1.54 3.27 21.34
N PRO A 113 1.56 2.19 22.14
CA PRO A 113 2.52 1.11 21.95
C PRO A 113 2.31 0.46 20.57
N GLU A 114 3.43 0.16 19.91
CA GLU A 114 3.44 -0.43 18.57
C GLU A 114 3.26 -1.95 18.68
N MET A 115 2.51 -2.55 17.75
CA MET A 115 2.29 -4.00 17.70
C MET A 115 3.58 -4.81 17.47
N LYS A 116 4.61 -4.16 16.91
CA LYS A 116 5.95 -4.75 16.72
C LYS A 116 6.83 -4.50 17.95
N ALA A 117 6.32 -4.92 19.09
CA ALA A 117 6.95 -4.76 20.39
C ALA A 117 8.24 -5.59 20.51
N SER A 118 9.22 -5.07 21.24
CA SER A 118 10.43 -5.85 21.59
C SER A 118 10.30 -6.64 22.88
N CYS A 119 9.31 -6.30 23.72
CA CYS A 119 9.02 -6.97 24.99
C CYS A 119 7.55 -7.37 25.07
N GLN A 120 7.25 -8.41 25.86
CA GLN A 120 5.89 -8.91 26.04
C GLN A 120 4.97 -7.84 26.65
N GLU A 121 5.45 -7.07 27.63
CA GLU A 121 4.65 -6.01 28.26
C GLU A 121 4.23 -4.90 27.29
N GLU A 122 5.07 -4.57 26.31
CA GLU A 122 4.71 -3.60 25.27
C GLU A 122 3.69 -4.19 24.31
N LEU A 123 3.81 -5.48 23.98
CA LEU A 123 2.82 -6.18 23.16
C LEU A 123 1.45 -6.23 23.84
N ASP A 124 1.40 -6.58 25.12
CA ASP A 124 0.16 -6.64 25.90
C ASP A 124 -0.52 -5.26 25.97
N LYS A 125 0.28 -4.19 26.15
CA LYS A 125 -0.22 -2.81 26.10
C LYS A 125 -0.68 -2.41 24.69
N ALA A 126 0.05 -2.84 23.64
CA ALA A 126 -0.31 -2.55 22.25
C ALA A 126 -1.65 -3.20 21.89
N GLU A 127 -1.86 -4.45 22.32
CA GLU A 127 -3.11 -5.17 22.14
C GLU A 127 -4.26 -4.49 22.88
N ALA A 128 -4.07 -4.16 24.16
CA ALA A 128 -5.06 -3.43 24.96
C ALA A 128 -5.41 -2.07 24.32
N ALA A 129 -4.43 -1.34 23.80
CA ALA A 129 -4.65 -0.05 23.16
C ALA A 129 -5.41 -0.18 21.83
N ALA A 130 -5.06 -1.17 21.00
CA ALA A 130 -5.78 -1.43 19.76
C ALA A 130 -7.20 -1.93 19.98
N ASP A 131 -7.43 -2.72 21.03
CA ASP A 131 -8.76 -3.18 21.43
C ASP A 131 -9.62 -2.03 21.93
N ALA A 132 -9.07 -1.14 22.77
CA ALA A 132 -9.74 0.06 23.21
C ALA A 132 -10.12 0.97 22.01
N LEU A 133 -9.17 1.20 21.09
CA LEU A 133 -9.43 1.97 19.88
C LEU A 133 -10.51 1.31 19.03
N ARG A 134 -10.45 -0.01 18.83
CA ARG A 134 -11.49 -0.75 18.09
C ARG A 134 -12.85 -0.64 18.76
N GLY A 135 -12.91 -0.68 20.10
CA GLY A 135 -14.13 -0.48 20.87
C GLY A 135 -14.77 0.88 20.63
N LEU A 136 -13.95 1.95 20.66
CA LEU A 136 -14.41 3.32 20.37
C LEU A 136 -14.89 3.45 18.92
N LEU A 137 -14.11 2.95 17.95
CA LEU A 137 -14.47 3.04 16.53
C LEU A 137 -15.72 2.22 16.17
N ARG A 138 -16.04 1.16 16.94
CA ARG A 138 -17.28 0.37 16.78
C ARG A 138 -18.56 1.14 17.14
N GLU A 139 -18.46 2.27 17.83
CA GLU A 139 -19.61 3.15 18.08
C GLU A 139 -20.21 3.72 16.79
N GLY A 140 -19.42 3.72 15.70
CA GLY A 140 -19.82 4.21 14.40
C GLY A 140 -19.92 5.73 14.32
N GLY A 141 -20.27 6.23 13.13
CA GLY A 141 -20.31 7.66 12.87
C GLY A 141 -18.95 8.33 13.10
N VAL A 142 -17.87 7.68 12.65
CA VAL A 142 -16.52 8.18 12.84
C VAL A 142 -16.32 9.39 11.96
N THR A 143 -15.90 10.50 12.55
CA THR A 143 -15.60 11.74 11.85
C THR A 143 -14.18 12.18 12.15
N ILE A 144 -13.50 12.65 11.11
CA ILE A 144 -12.14 13.21 11.24
C ILE A 144 -12.16 14.73 11.01
N THR A 145 -11.33 15.45 11.74
CA THR A 145 -11.13 16.91 11.67
C THR A 145 -9.65 17.25 11.73
N ASN A 146 -9.29 18.49 11.38
CA ASN A 146 -7.93 19.02 11.52
C ASN A 146 -6.89 18.11 10.84
N LEU A 147 -7.08 17.88 9.55
CA LEU A 147 -6.23 17.01 8.74
C LEU A 147 -4.86 17.65 8.54
N GLY A 148 -3.79 16.88 8.77
CA GLY A 148 -2.41 17.30 8.51
C GLY A 148 -1.58 16.16 7.92
N ALA A 149 -0.50 16.51 7.24
CA ALA A 149 0.43 15.53 6.72
C ALA A 149 1.32 14.97 7.84
N ASP A 150 1.44 13.65 7.91
CA ASP A 150 2.48 12.98 8.69
C ASP A 150 3.71 12.69 7.82
N LYS A 151 4.90 12.71 8.42
CA LYS A 151 6.18 12.50 7.73
C LYS A 151 6.33 11.12 7.06
N TYR A 152 5.44 10.17 7.39
CA TYR A 152 5.41 8.82 6.83
C TYR A 152 4.27 8.62 5.81
N GLY A 153 3.70 9.70 5.26
CA GLY A 153 2.60 9.62 4.29
C GLY A 153 1.27 9.16 4.92
N ARG A 154 1.10 9.39 6.22
CA ARG A 154 -0.18 9.17 6.93
C ARG A 154 -0.92 10.50 7.06
N VAL A 155 -2.22 10.43 7.28
CA VAL A 155 -3.04 11.60 7.62
C VAL A 155 -3.06 11.72 9.15
N LEU A 156 -2.60 12.83 9.68
CA LEU A 156 -2.73 13.18 11.10
C LEU A 156 -4.07 13.89 11.30
N ALA A 157 -4.94 13.37 12.18
CA ALA A 157 -6.26 13.94 12.38
C ALA A 157 -6.73 13.84 13.84
N ASP A 158 -7.62 14.75 14.20
CA ASP A 158 -8.48 14.62 15.38
C ASP A 158 -9.69 13.76 14.99
N VAL A 159 -10.05 12.79 15.83
CA VAL A 159 -11.09 11.80 15.51
C VAL A 159 -12.14 11.78 16.59
N ALA A 160 -13.40 11.80 16.16
CA ALA A 160 -14.58 11.70 16.99
C ALA A 160 -15.47 10.56 16.48
N THR A 161 -16.30 10.02 17.35
CA THR A 161 -17.33 9.02 17.04
C THR A 161 -18.71 9.59 17.38
N LYS A 162 -19.76 8.81 17.14
CA LYS A 162 -21.13 9.21 17.50
C LYS A 162 -21.32 9.50 19.00
N ARG A 163 -20.59 8.80 19.89
CA ARG A 163 -20.71 8.97 21.36
C ARG A 163 -19.50 9.64 21.99
N THR A 164 -18.32 9.52 21.37
CA THR A 164 -17.05 10.01 21.90
C THR A 164 -16.60 11.23 21.11
N ALA A 165 -16.61 12.40 21.76
CA ALA A 165 -16.23 13.67 21.12
C ALA A 165 -14.75 13.72 20.70
N ASN A 166 -13.86 13.01 21.42
CA ASN A 166 -12.45 12.93 21.08
C ASN A 166 -11.89 11.56 21.48
N VAL A 167 -11.56 10.74 20.48
CA VAL A 167 -11.02 9.38 20.66
C VAL A 167 -9.64 9.41 21.31
N SER A 168 -8.78 10.37 20.93
CA SER A 168 -7.46 10.56 21.54
C SER A 168 -7.57 10.79 23.05
N ALA A 169 -8.48 11.67 23.47
CA ALA A 169 -8.71 11.95 24.89
C ALA A 169 -9.25 10.72 25.65
N ALA A 170 -10.14 9.94 25.03
CA ALA A 170 -10.65 8.71 25.63
C ALA A 170 -9.56 7.65 25.83
N LEU A 171 -8.64 7.50 24.86
CA LEU A 171 -7.50 6.58 24.98
C LEU A 171 -6.52 7.02 26.07
N LEU A 172 -6.26 8.33 26.17
CA LEU A 172 -5.44 8.90 27.25
C LEU A 172 -6.07 8.67 28.62
N ALA A 173 -7.37 8.94 28.75
CA ALA A 173 -8.11 8.75 30.00
C ALA A 173 -8.16 7.27 30.43
N GLY A 174 -8.20 6.35 29.46
CA GLY A 174 -8.14 4.91 29.70
C GLY A 174 -6.73 4.36 29.99
N GLY A 175 -5.68 5.19 29.90
CA GLY A 175 -4.30 4.76 30.11
C GLY A 175 -3.71 3.90 28.97
N TYR A 176 -4.36 3.86 27.81
CA TYR A 176 -3.94 3.07 26.66
C TYR A 176 -2.87 3.75 25.80
N ALA A 177 -2.75 5.08 25.92
CA ALA A 177 -1.80 5.89 25.18
C ALA A 177 -1.14 6.93 26.08
N ARG A 178 0.00 7.48 25.64
CA ARG A 178 0.68 8.61 26.28
C ARG A 178 0.44 9.87 25.46
N SER A 179 0.37 11.01 26.14
CA SER A 179 0.33 12.32 25.46
C SER A 179 1.64 12.53 24.72
N TYR A 180 1.58 12.90 23.45
CA TYR A 180 2.76 13.11 22.62
C TYR A 180 2.61 14.36 21.77
N ASN A 181 3.44 15.36 22.07
CA ASN A 181 3.48 16.66 21.38
C ASN A 181 4.76 16.85 20.55
N GLY A 182 5.47 15.75 20.24
CA GLY A 182 6.78 15.77 19.61
C GLY A 182 7.92 15.57 20.61
N GLY A 183 9.07 15.11 20.12
CA GLY A 183 10.28 14.87 20.92
C GLY A 183 10.66 13.40 21.03
N HIS A 184 11.43 13.06 22.07
CA HIS A 184 11.86 11.70 22.35
C HIS A 184 10.69 10.89 22.93
N ARG A 185 10.58 9.62 22.51
CA ARG A 185 9.56 8.70 23.01
C ARG A 185 10.21 7.75 24.02
N ASP A 186 9.64 7.69 25.22
CA ASP A 186 10.02 6.66 26.17
C ASP A 186 9.49 5.31 25.69
N GLY A 187 10.31 4.26 25.83
CA GLY A 187 9.88 2.89 25.57
C GLY A 187 8.68 2.50 26.43
N TRP A 188 7.92 1.52 25.94
CA TRP A 188 6.76 0.97 26.63
C TRP A 188 7.09 -0.23 27.53
N CYS A 189 8.26 -0.84 27.31
CA CYS A 189 8.85 -1.84 28.20
C CYS A 189 9.17 -1.22 29.56
N ALA A 190 8.86 -1.93 30.65
CA ALA A 190 9.44 -1.56 31.93
C ALA A 190 10.97 -1.55 31.79
N ARG A 191 11.59 -0.42 32.13
CA ARG A 191 13.01 -0.42 32.48
C ARG A 191 13.10 -1.28 33.74
N SER A 192 13.35 -2.58 33.61
CA SER A 192 13.73 -3.41 34.75
C SER A 192 15.00 -2.80 35.30
N TRP A 193 14.88 -2.05 36.38
CA TRP A 193 16.03 -1.55 37.12
C TRP A 193 16.84 -2.77 37.54
N ARG A 194 17.99 -2.99 36.89
CA ARG A 194 19.04 -3.85 37.44
C ARG A 194 19.61 -3.10 38.64
N PHE A 195 19.02 -3.32 39.80
CA PHE A 195 19.72 -3.14 41.07
C PHE A 195 20.56 -4.38 41.29
N TRP A 196 21.85 -4.36 40.95
CA TRP A 196 22.92 -5.15 41.59
C TRP A 196 24.26 -4.49 41.25
#